data_AF-A0A6J6EG25-F1
#
_entry.id   AF-A0A6J6EG25-F1
#
_cell.length_a   1.000
_cell.length_b   1.000
_cell.length_c   1.000
_cell.angle_alpha   90.00
_cell.angle_beta   90.00
_cell.angle_gamma   90.00
#
_symmetry.space_group_name_H-M   'P 1'
#
loop_
_entity.id
_entity.type
_entity.pdbx_description
1 polymer ?
#
loop_
_entity_poly.entity_id
_entity_poly.type
_entity_poly.pdbx_seq_one_letter_code
_entity_poly.pdbx_strand_id
1 'polypeptide(L)'
;MAQYSSIFGSSYRIISFGGSGLGAIFGSVSAGSATGCFTNGETVTTTTEGSCILTVTKAQDRNYETATVSALIYFLNWVAPVAPAPTTGPTIAITGENTVVVVVRRAPVITSLGNSGDASFPVAIYGAGFQSLGAGTTEIKFGRSLSVYSPDFIIVSDSLIKSRQPMGTPTAQIRVINENGMAISQEAYIPFVVSSI
;
A
#
# COMPACT_ATOMS: atom_id res chain seq x y z
N MET A 1 18.93 -6.23 -35.59
CA MET A 1 20.14 -7.07 -35.64
C MET A 1 19.92 -8.28 -34.74
N ALA A 2 20.08 -9.50 -35.24
CA ALA A 2 19.94 -10.69 -34.40
C ALA A 2 21.16 -10.75 -33.46
N GLN A 3 20.92 -10.75 -32.14
CA GLN A 3 21.98 -10.86 -31.15
C GLN A 3 22.09 -12.33 -30.71
N TYR A 4 23.25 -12.94 -30.96
CA TYR A 4 23.55 -14.29 -30.47
C TYR A 4 24.15 -14.17 -29.06
N SER A 5 23.50 -14.78 -28.07
CA SER A 5 23.97 -14.74 -26.69
C SER A 5 23.77 -16.05 -25.94
N SER A 6 24.59 -16.25 -24.91
CA SER A 6 24.56 -17.36 -23.96
C SER A 6 24.93 -16.84 -22.56
N ILE A 7 24.64 -17.63 -21.54
CA ILE A 7 25.13 -17.40 -20.18
C ILE A 7 26.58 -17.89 -20.10
N PHE A 8 27.45 -17.11 -19.46
CA PHE A 8 28.83 -17.51 -19.18
C PHE A 8 28.87 -18.85 -18.42
N GLY A 9 29.76 -19.76 -18.83
CA GLY A 9 29.83 -21.13 -18.30
C GLY A 9 28.89 -22.14 -18.98
N SER A 10 27.99 -21.70 -19.86
CA SER A 10 27.16 -22.59 -20.69
C SER A 10 27.66 -22.63 -22.14
N SER A 11 27.67 -23.82 -22.76
CA SER A 11 28.04 -23.97 -24.16
C SER A 11 26.98 -23.37 -25.09
N TYR A 12 27.40 -22.61 -26.09
CA TYR A 12 26.53 -22.12 -27.16
C TYR A 12 26.52 -23.09 -28.34
N ARG A 13 25.34 -23.56 -28.76
CA ARG A 13 25.20 -24.47 -29.91
C ARG A 13 25.11 -23.69 -31.22
N ILE A 14 25.98 -24.02 -32.15
CA ILE A 14 26.02 -23.52 -33.51
C ILE A 14 25.09 -24.36 -34.36
N ILE A 15 24.26 -23.70 -35.16
CA ILE A 15 23.55 -24.36 -36.24
C ILE A 15 23.73 -23.52 -37.49
N SER A 16 24.27 -24.13 -38.54
CA SER A 16 24.48 -23.48 -39.83
C SER A 16 23.52 -24.08 -40.85
N PHE A 17 22.78 -23.23 -41.56
CA PHE A 17 21.86 -23.63 -42.62
C PHE A 17 22.05 -22.72 -43.84
N GLY A 18 21.78 -23.27 -45.02
CA GLY A 18 21.93 -22.56 -46.28
C GLY A 18 23.34 -22.67 -46.88
N GLY A 19 23.57 -21.88 -47.93
CA GLY A 19 24.74 -22.00 -48.80
C GLY A 19 24.49 -22.93 -49.99
N SER A 20 25.06 -22.58 -51.14
CA SER A 20 24.99 -23.39 -52.35
C SER A 20 26.20 -24.31 -52.46
N GLY A 21 26.04 -25.47 -53.10
CA GLY A 21 27.13 -26.41 -53.34
C GLY A 21 27.32 -27.51 -52.29
N LEU A 22 28.15 -28.48 -52.65
CA LEU A 22 28.46 -29.69 -51.87
C LEU A 22 29.74 -29.55 -51.02
N GLY A 23 30.39 -28.38 -51.07
CA GLY A 23 31.58 -28.09 -50.26
C GLY A 23 31.34 -28.28 -48.75
N ALA A 24 32.35 -28.80 -48.07
CA ALA A 24 32.33 -29.04 -46.62
C ALA A 24 32.22 -27.72 -45.84
N ILE A 25 31.52 -27.78 -44.71
CA ILE A 25 31.36 -26.65 -43.79
C ILE A 25 32.28 -26.87 -42.59
N PHE A 26 33.08 -25.85 -42.26
CA PHE A 26 33.94 -25.86 -41.09
C PHE A 26 33.85 -24.51 -40.37
N GLY A 27 33.93 -24.56 -39.05
CA GLY A 27 33.86 -23.39 -38.18
C GLY A 27 35.15 -23.21 -37.39
N SER A 28 35.58 -21.96 -37.26
CA SER A 28 36.63 -21.55 -36.33
C SER A 28 36.09 -20.45 -35.43
N VAL A 29 36.64 -20.37 -34.22
CA VAL A 29 36.29 -19.32 -33.27
C VAL A 29 37.56 -18.55 -32.92
N SER A 30 37.45 -17.22 -32.83
CA SER A 30 38.50 -16.36 -32.34
C SER A 30 38.01 -15.50 -31.18
N ALA A 31 38.96 -15.03 -30.39
CA ALA A 31 38.69 -14.12 -29.27
C ALA A 31 38.14 -12.78 -29.80
N GLY A 32 37.02 -12.36 -29.22
CA GLY A 32 36.54 -10.97 -29.30
C GLY A 32 37.01 -10.23 -28.06
N SER A 33 36.09 -9.89 -27.16
CA SER A 33 36.42 -9.40 -25.81
C SER A 33 36.59 -10.51 -24.77
N ALA A 34 36.09 -11.72 -25.03
CA ALA A 34 36.30 -12.88 -24.17
C ALA A 34 37.62 -13.59 -24.51
N THR A 35 38.23 -14.20 -23.50
CA THR A 35 39.42 -15.04 -23.63
C THR A 35 39.04 -16.52 -23.58
N GLY A 36 39.93 -17.38 -24.12
CA GLY A 36 39.72 -18.83 -24.15
C GLY A 36 38.50 -19.26 -24.96
N CYS A 37 38.10 -18.48 -25.97
CA CYS A 37 37.07 -18.90 -26.92
C CYS A 37 37.54 -20.17 -27.63
N PHE A 38 36.77 -21.24 -27.50
CA PHE A 38 37.05 -22.54 -28.07
C PHE A 38 35.80 -23.09 -28.76
N THR A 39 36.00 -23.84 -29.85
CA THR A 39 34.93 -24.53 -30.55
C THR A 39 35.20 -26.03 -30.62
N ASN A 40 34.20 -26.84 -30.31
CA ASN A 40 34.24 -28.29 -30.47
C ASN A 40 33.08 -28.72 -31.37
N GLY A 41 33.37 -28.85 -32.66
CA GLY A 41 32.40 -29.16 -33.70
C GLY A 41 31.32 -28.07 -33.83
N GLU A 42 30.19 -28.29 -33.16
CA GLU A 42 29.02 -27.39 -33.18
C GLU A 42 28.82 -26.62 -31.87
N THR A 43 29.80 -26.60 -30.96
CA THR A 43 29.65 -25.90 -29.67
C THR A 43 30.76 -24.88 -29.46
N VAL A 44 30.40 -23.69 -28.95
CA VAL A 44 31.35 -22.63 -28.55
C VAL A 44 31.32 -22.48 -27.04
N THR A 45 32.51 -22.39 -26.44
CA THR A 45 32.73 -22.16 -25.01
C THR A 45 33.77 -21.06 -24.80
N THR A 46 33.76 -20.43 -23.63
CA THR A 46 34.71 -19.37 -23.26
C THR A 46 35.20 -19.55 -21.84
N THR A 47 36.38 -19.01 -21.51
CA THR A 47 36.91 -19.01 -20.14
C THR A 47 36.60 -17.72 -19.38
N THR A 48 36.24 -16.64 -20.08
CA THR A 48 35.76 -15.39 -19.48
C THR A 48 34.46 -14.92 -20.11
N GLU A 49 33.75 -14.04 -19.41
CA GLU A 49 32.64 -13.27 -19.98
C GLU A 49 33.14 -12.33 -21.10
N GLY A 50 32.25 -11.99 -22.03
CA GLY A 50 32.57 -11.16 -23.19
C GLY A 50 32.07 -11.75 -24.49
N SER A 51 32.73 -11.43 -25.61
CA SER A 51 32.33 -11.88 -26.93
C SER A 51 33.37 -12.79 -27.61
N CYS A 52 32.87 -13.74 -28.40
CA CYS A 52 33.68 -14.53 -29.33
C CYS A 52 33.18 -14.32 -30.76
N ILE A 53 34.10 -14.39 -31.71
CA ILE A 53 33.81 -14.25 -33.14
C ILE A 53 33.82 -15.66 -33.74
N LEU A 54 32.66 -16.13 -34.16
CA LEU A 54 32.51 -17.38 -34.90
C LEU A 54 32.63 -17.09 -36.39
N THR A 55 33.56 -17.77 -37.06
CA THR A 55 33.71 -17.75 -38.51
C THR A 55 33.34 -19.12 -39.05
N VAL A 56 32.32 -19.18 -39.90
CA VAL A 56 31.93 -20.40 -40.60
C VAL A 56 32.27 -20.24 -42.06
N THR A 57 33.01 -21.21 -42.60
CA THR A 57 33.44 -21.24 -43.99
C THR A 57 32.88 -22.48 -44.66
N LYS A 58 32.31 -22.28 -45.85
CA LYS A 58 31.96 -23.35 -46.77
C LYS A 58 33.01 -23.38 -47.88
N ALA A 59 33.70 -24.52 -48.01
CA ALA A 59 34.71 -24.71 -49.04
C ALA A 59 34.12 -24.58 -50.44
N GLN A 60 34.91 -24.10 -51.40
CA GLN A 60 34.56 -24.13 -52.82
C GLN A 60 34.31 -25.55 -53.33
N ASP A 61 33.50 -25.65 -54.38
CA ASP A 61 33.34 -26.86 -55.19
C ASP A 61 33.47 -26.53 -56.70
N ARG A 62 33.10 -27.46 -57.58
CA ARG A 62 33.24 -27.28 -59.03
C ARG A 62 32.44 -26.09 -59.59
N ASN A 63 31.35 -25.69 -58.93
CA ASN A 63 30.40 -24.70 -59.43
C ASN A 63 30.25 -23.48 -58.51
N TYR A 64 30.75 -23.54 -57.28
CA TYR A 64 30.60 -22.48 -56.27
C TYR A 64 31.93 -22.13 -55.61
N GLU A 65 32.16 -20.83 -55.45
CA GLU A 65 33.32 -20.29 -54.73
C GLU A 65 33.19 -20.45 -53.21
N THR A 66 34.31 -20.27 -52.51
CA THR A 66 34.35 -20.31 -51.04
C THR A 66 33.51 -19.17 -50.47
N ALA A 67 32.63 -19.49 -49.51
CA ALA A 67 31.80 -18.50 -48.83
C ALA A 67 32.06 -18.52 -47.32
N THR A 68 32.21 -17.35 -46.73
CA THR A 68 32.50 -17.18 -45.30
C THR A 68 31.49 -16.25 -44.66
N VAL A 69 31.03 -16.61 -43.47
CA VAL A 69 30.16 -15.77 -42.64
C VAL A 69 30.73 -15.68 -41.23
N SER A 70 30.67 -14.48 -40.66
CA SER A 70 31.11 -14.22 -39.28
C SER A 70 29.93 -13.79 -38.41
N ALA A 71 29.84 -14.35 -37.20
CA ALA A 71 28.84 -14.00 -36.20
C ALA A 71 29.51 -13.69 -34.86
N LEU A 72 28.97 -12.72 -34.12
CA LEU A 72 29.44 -12.38 -32.79
C LEU A 72 28.53 -13.01 -31.74
N ILE A 73 29.11 -13.80 -30.83
CA ILE A 73 28.40 -14.49 -29.74
C ILE A 73 28.79 -13.85 -28.41
N TYR A 74 27.80 -13.42 -27.63
CA TYR A 74 28.02 -12.83 -26.31
C TYR A 74 27.81 -13.86 -25.19
N PHE A 75 28.80 -14.05 -24.34
CA PHE A 75 28.74 -14.82 -23.10
C PHE A 75 28.61 -13.84 -21.94
N LEU A 76 27.38 -13.67 -21.47
CA LEU A 76 27.04 -12.71 -20.43
C LEU A 76 26.99 -13.42 -19.08
N ASN A 77 27.54 -12.79 -18.05
CA ASN A 77 27.29 -13.25 -16.70
C ASN A 77 25.84 -12.93 -16.32
N TRP A 78 25.12 -13.92 -15.80
CA TRP A 78 23.80 -13.69 -15.27
C TRP A 78 23.93 -13.06 -13.89
N VAL A 79 23.46 -11.83 -13.76
CA VAL A 79 23.39 -11.14 -12.48
C VAL A 79 21.93 -11.11 -12.06
N ALA A 80 21.61 -11.74 -10.93
CA ALA A 80 20.29 -11.62 -10.33
C ALA A 80 19.95 -10.14 -10.14
N PRO A 81 18.70 -9.70 -10.37
CA PRO A 81 18.32 -8.35 -10.03
C PRO A 81 18.59 -8.11 -8.54
N VAL A 82 19.48 -7.17 -8.24
CA VAL A 82 19.71 -6.74 -6.87
C VAL A 82 18.47 -5.95 -6.47
N ALA A 83 17.71 -6.46 -5.50
CA ALA A 83 16.66 -5.66 -4.90
C ALA A 83 17.30 -4.34 -4.42
N PRO A 84 16.72 -3.18 -4.71
CA PRO A 84 17.21 -1.93 -4.14
C PRO A 84 17.38 -2.12 -2.65
N ALA A 85 18.53 -1.71 -2.09
CA ALA A 85 18.64 -1.59 -0.65
C ALA A 85 17.42 -0.79 -0.17
N PRO A 86 16.75 -1.18 0.93
CA PRO A 86 15.65 -0.40 1.44
C PRO A 86 16.16 1.02 1.65
N THR A 87 15.80 1.91 0.73
CA THR A 87 16.06 3.32 0.94
C THR A 87 15.03 3.70 1.98
N THR A 88 15.50 4.27 3.08
CA THR A 88 14.61 5.13 3.84
C THR A 88 14.24 6.24 2.86
N GLY A 89 13.03 6.16 2.28
CA GLY A 89 12.38 7.34 1.71
C GLY A 89 12.42 8.46 2.74
N PRO A 90 12.20 9.74 2.37
CA PRO A 90 12.18 10.81 3.35
C PRO A 90 11.31 10.36 4.52
N THR A 91 11.97 10.10 5.65
CA THR A 91 11.30 9.77 6.88
C THR A 91 10.30 10.89 7.06
N ILE A 92 9.01 10.60 7.05
CA ILE A 92 8.06 11.51 7.68
C ILE A 92 8.57 11.57 9.11
N ALA A 93 9.33 12.62 9.40
CA ALA A 93 10.03 12.79 10.64
C ALA A 93 8.96 13.03 11.71
N ILE A 94 8.45 11.95 12.30
CA ILE A 94 7.91 12.01 13.65
C ILE A 94 9.10 11.77 14.56
N THR A 95 9.92 12.81 14.69
CA THR A 95 10.98 12.87 15.68
C THR A 95 10.34 12.82 17.06
N GLY A 96 10.40 11.66 17.72
CA GLY A 96 10.33 11.59 19.18
C GLY A 96 8.97 11.32 19.82
N GLU A 97 7.99 10.77 19.10
CA GLU A 97 6.75 10.30 19.74
C GLU A 97 6.75 8.77 19.83
N ASN A 98 7.13 8.24 21.00
CA ASN A 98 7.11 6.79 21.30
C ASN A 98 5.69 6.23 21.50
N THR A 99 4.67 7.04 21.26
CA THR A 99 3.27 6.70 21.48
C THR A 99 2.43 7.24 20.33
N VAL A 100 2.05 6.37 19.40
CA VAL A 100 0.92 6.66 18.52
C VAL A 100 -0.33 6.51 19.36
N VAL A 101 -0.87 7.62 19.86
CA VAL A 101 -2.21 7.62 20.42
C VAL A 101 -3.16 7.59 19.23
N VAL A 102 -3.61 6.39 18.85
CA VAL A 102 -4.84 6.29 18.06
C VAL A 102 -5.94 6.87 18.94
N VAL A 103 -6.26 8.14 18.73
CA VAL A 103 -7.44 8.74 19.32
C VAL A 103 -8.61 8.02 18.67
N VAL A 104 -9.07 6.95 19.30
CA VAL A 104 -10.31 6.27 18.96
C VAL A 104 -11.43 7.25 19.24
N ARG A 105 -11.69 8.11 18.26
CA ARG A 105 -12.83 9.03 18.20
C ARG A 105 -14.10 8.18 18.13
N ARG A 106 -14.53 7.69 19.29
CA ARG A 106 -15.73 6.86 19.39
C ARG A 106 -16.92 7.80 19.21
N ALA A 107 -17.78 7.47 18.24
CA ALA A 107 -19.08 8.12 18.13
C ALA A 107 -19.84 7.94 19.45
N PRO A 108 -20.60 8.95 19.89
CA PRO A 108 -21.33 8.87 21.13
C PRO A 108 -22.40 7.77 21.02
N VAL A 109 -22.67 7.10 22.14
CA VAL A 109 -23.78 6.13 22.26
C VAL A 109 -24.57 6.47 23.51
N ILE A 110 -25.90 6.46 23.42
CA ILE A 110 -26.79 6.63 24.58
C ILE A 110 -27.33 5.25 24.96
N THR A 111 -27.07 4.83 26.19
CA THR A 111 -27.53 3.53 26.72
C THR A 111 -28.84 3.67 27.49
N SER A 112 -28.99 4.74 28.27
CA SER A 112 -30.23 5.01 29.00
C SER A 112 -30.37 6.49 29.34
N LEU A 113 -31.59 6.88 29.67
CA LEU A 113 -31.93 8.20 30.18
C LEU A 113 -32.40 8.08 31.62
N GLY A 114 -32.09 9.08 32.44
CA GLY A 114 -32.48 9.08 33.84
C GLY A 114 -32.80 10.48 34.37
N ASN A 115 -33.53 10.49 35.47
CA ASN A 115 -33.95 11.68 36.20
C ASN A 115 -33.02 11.94 37.41
N SER A 116 -31.82 11.36 37.41
CA SER A 116 -30.81 11.34 38.49
C SER A 116 -29.81 12.50 38.40
N GLY A 117 -30.20 13.58 37.72
CA GLY A 117 -29.44 14.82 37.69
C GLY A 117 -29.31 15.48 39.07
N ASP A 118 -28.47 16.52 39.18
CA ASP A 118 -28.48 17.39 40.37
C ASP A 118 -29.56 18.47 40.21
N ALA A 119 -29.94 19.20 41.27
CA ALA A 119 -30.94 20.27 41.22
C ALA A 119 -30.65 21.33 40.13
N SER A 120 -29.38 21.50 39.77
CA SER A 120 -28.94 22.41 38.70
C SER A 120 -29.03 21.82 37.28
N PHE A 121 -29.00 20.49 37.14
CA PHE A 121 -28.99 19.75 35.88
C PHE A 121 -29.76 18.43 36.07
N PRO A 122 -31.11 18.45 36.01
CA PRO A 122 -31.96 17.32 36.43
C PRO A 122 -31.99 16.13 35.46
N VAL A 123 -31.53 16.31 34.21
CA VAL A 123 -31.51 15.24 33.19
C VAL A 123 -30.17 14.53 33.20
N ALA A 124 -30.16 13.22 33.38
CA ALA A 124 -28.99 12.37 33.25
C ALA A 124 -29.06 11.56 31.94
N ILE A 125 -28.01 11.64 31.13
CA ILE A 125 -27.86 10.90 29.88
C ILE A 125 -26.67 9.95 30.05
N TYR A 126 -26.95 8.65 30.08
CA TYR A 126 -25.94 7.61 30.24
C TYR A 126 -25.50 7.07 28.88
N GLY A 127 -24.22 6.73 28.76
CA GLY A 127 -23.66 6.35 27.48
C GLY A 127 -22.17 6.08 27.48
N ALA A 128 -21.54 6.34 26.34
CA ALA A 128 -20.11 6.26 26.13
C ALA A 128 -19.67 7.18 24.99
N GLY A 129 -18.41 7.63 24.99
CA GLY A 129 -17.88 8.51 23.93
C GLY A 129 -18.26 9.98 24.08
N PHE A 130 -18.59 10.43 25.29
CA PHE A 130 -18.92 11.82 25.59
C PHE A 130 -17.68 12.70 25.85
N GLN A 131 -16.54 12.13 26.25
CA GLN A 131 -15.34 12.91 26.62
C GLN A 131 -14.44 13.27 25.45
N SER A 132 -14.72 12.80 24.23
CA SER A 132 -13.73 12.87 23.15
C SER A 132 -13.23 14.29 22.82
N LEU A 133 -14.00 15.35 23.08
CA LEU A 133 -13.63 16.73 22.70
C LEU A 133 -14.18 17.84 23.64
N GLY A 134 -14.87 17.49 24.72
CA GLY A 134 -15.40 18.45 25.71
C GLY A 134 -16.76 19.09 25.38
N ALA A 135 -17.31 19.85 26.33
CA ALA A 135 -18.67 20.39 26.26
C ALA A 135 -18.86 21.51 25.21
N GLY A 136 -17.79 22.14 24.72
CA GLY A 136 -17.87 23.24 23.75
C GLY A 136 -18.26 22.81 22.34
N THR A 137 -18.05 21.53 21.99
CA THR A 137 -18.32 20.97 20.66
C THR A 137 -19.47 19.96 20.67
N THR A 138 -20.13 19.80 21.82
CA THR A 138 -21.25 18.87 22.00
C THR A 138 -22.58 19.63 22.01
N GLU A 139 -23.56 19.12 21.27
CA GLU A 139 -24.94 19.63 21.23
C GLU A 139 -25.90 18.54 21.69
N ILE A 140 -26.80 18.88 22.61
CA ILE A 140 -27.85 17.97 23.08
C ILE A 140 -29.18 18.45 22.55
N LYS A 141 -29.93 17.63 21.82
CA LYS A 141 -31.27 17.94 21.33
C LYS A 141 -32.33 17.15 22.06
N PHE A 142 -33.32 17.85 22.59
CA PHE A 142 -34.56 17.28 23.09
C PHE A 142 -35.62 17.32 21.97
N GLY A 143 -35.90 16.16 21.37
CA GLY A 143 -36.76 16.09 20.19
C GLY A 143 -36.14 16.72 18.94
N ARG A 144 -36.95 17.40 18.11
CA ARG A 144 -36.50 17.94 16.81
C ARG A 144 -35.89 19.35 16.87
N SER A 145 -36.36 20.20 17.79
CA SER A 145 -36.11 21.65 17.71
C SER A 145 -35.45 22.27 18.93
N LEU A 146 -35.34 21.56 20.06
CA LEU A 146 -34.80 22.11 21.30
C LEU A 146 -33.35 21.67 21.49
N SER A 147 -32.41 22.54 21.12
CA SER A 147 -30.97 22.33 21.34
C SER A 147 -30.52 22.95 22.66
N VAL A 148 -29.64 22.26 23.37
CA VAL A 148 -28.98 22.71 24.59
C VAL A 148 -27.47 22.69 24.36
N TYR A 149 -26.84 23.82 24.68
CA TYR A 149 -25.39 24.04 24.57
C TYR A 149 -24.79 24.29 25.96
N SER A 150 -23.45 24.24 26.07
CA SER A 150 -22.75 24.70 27.28
C SER A 150 -23.07 26.18 27.52
N PRO A 151 -23.38 26.62 28.76
CA PRO A 151 -23.19 25.93 30.05
C PRO A 151 -24.43 25.19 30.59
N ASP A 152 -25.51 25.06 29.82
CA ASP A 152 -26.76 24.42 30.27
C ASP A 152 -26.69 22.88 30.29
N PHE A 153 -25.52 22.31 30.00
CA PHE A 153 -25.17 20.94 30.35
C PHE A 153 -23.71 20.84 30.77
N ILE A 154 -23.39 19.77 31.48
CA ILE A 154 -22.04 19.39 31.88
C ILE A 154 -21.77 17.93 31.49
N ILE A 155 -20.54 17.66 31.06
CA ILE A 155 -20.06 16.30 30.83
C ILE A 155 -19.36 15.87 32.12
N VAL A 156 -20.01 14.99 32.90
CA VAL A 156 -19.50 14.54 34.20
C VAL A 156 -18.41 13.49 34.02
N SER A 157 -18.58 12.59 33.04
CA SER A 157 -17.61 11.57 32.67
C SER A 157 -17.83 11.12 31.21
N ASP A 158 -17.00 10.23 30.67
CA ASP A 158 -17.20 9.68 29.32
C ASP A 158 -18.54 8.94 29.15
N SER A 159 -19.18 8.58 30.26
CA SER A 159 -20.42 7.81 30.30
C SER A 159 -21.62 8.58 30.84
N LEU A 160 -21.46 9.82 31.30
CA LEU A 160 -22.54 10.59 31.91
C LEU A 160 -22.48 12.07 31.52
N ILE A 161 -23.59 12.52 30.92
CA ILE A 161 -23.89 13.94 30.72
C ILE A 161 -25.04 14.32 31.64
N LYS A 162 -24.92 15.47 32.31
CA LYS A 162 -26.04 16.08 33.03
C LYS A 162 -26.47 17.35 32.30
N SER A 163 -27.75 17.48 32.00
CA SER A 163 -28.29 18.59 31.22
C SER A 163 -29.48 19.24 31.93
N ARG A 164 -29.67 20.54 31.68
CA ARG A 164 -30.91 21.23 32.01
C ARG A 164 -31.98 20.86 30.98
N GLN A 165 -33.18 20.62 31.47
CA GLN A 165 -34.33 20.47 30.60
C GLN A 165 -34.77 21.86 30.09
N PRO A 166 -34.79 22.11 28.78
CA PRO A 166 -35.35 23.35 28.25
C PRO A 166 -36.87 23.39 28.45
N MET A 167 -37.43 24.60 28.62
CA MET A 167 -38.88 24.77 28.73
C MET A 167 -39.59 24.26 27.45
N GLY A 168 -40.73 23.59 27.62
CA GLY A 168 -41.49 23.03 26.50
C GLY A 168 -40.89 21.76 25.89
N THR A 169 -39.99 21.08 26.61
CA THR A 169 -39.46 19.77 26.18
C THR A 169 -40.62 18.78 25.94
N PRO A 170 -40.81 18.27 24.71
CA PRO A 170 -41.81 17.26 24.43
C PRO A 170 -41.33 15.88 24.90
N THR A 171 -42.26 14.92 25.03
CA THR A 171 -41.89 13.51 25.18
C THR A 171 -41.28 13.01 23.87
N ALA A 172 -39.96 12.91 23.81
CA ALA A 172 -39.23 12.60 22.57
C ALA A 172 -37.85 12.01 22.87
N GLN A 173 -37.25 11.36 21.86
CA GLN A 173 -35.87 10.89 21.96
C GLN A 173 -34.90 12.07 22.10
N ILE A 174 -33.83 11.85 22.87
CA ILE A 174 -32.72 12.79 23.01
C ILE A 174 -31.65 12.43 21.98
N ARG A 175 -31.05 13.44 21.37
CA ARG A 175 -29.87 13.29 20.51
C ARG A 175 -28.67 13.97 21.12
N VAL A 176 -27.53 13.30 21.10
CA VAL A 176 -26.24 13.90 21.48
C VAL A 176 -25.37 13.93 20.22
N ILE A 177 -24.94 15.12 19.81
CA ILE A 177 -24.17 15.36 18.59
C ILE A 177 -22.81 15.88 19.01
N ASN A 178 -21.75 15.27 18.51
CA ASN A 178 -20.38 15.77 18.62
C ASN A 178 -19.68 15.67 17.26
N GLU A 179 -18.43 16.12 17.15
CA GLU A 179 -17.67 16.02 15.89
C GLU A 179 -17.42 14.58 15.42
N ASN A 180 -17.52 13.60 16.32
CA ASN A 180 -17.30 12.18 15.99
C ASN A 180 -18.59 11.46 15.55
N GLY A 181 -19.75 12.10 15.67
CA GLY A 181 -21.03 11.53 15.25
C GLY A 181 -22.22 11.93 16.13
N MET A 182 -23.29 11.14 16.02
CA MET A 182 -24.55 11.40 16.70
C MET A 182 -25.06 10.13 17.38
N ALA A 183 -25.52 10.28 18.62
CA ALA A 183 -26.25 9.28 19.38
C ALA A 183 -27.72 9.66 19.45
N ILE A 184 -28.61 8.68 19.47
CA ILE A 184 -30.04 8.84 19.72
C ILE A 184 -30.42 7.88 20.85
N SER A 185 -31.21 8.34 21.82
CA SER A 185 -31.70 7.48 22.90
C SER A 185 -32.64 6.40 22.37
N GLN A 186 -32.54 5.18 22.90
CA GLN A 186 -33.46 4.09 22.55
C GLN A 186 -34.89 4.37 23.04
N GLU A 187 -34.99 5.04 24.19
CA GLU A 187 -36.26 5.41 24.82
C GLU A 187 -36.57 6.89 24.60
N ALA A 188 -37.86 7.23 24.67
CA ALA A 188 -38.29 8.63 24.71
C ALA A 188 -38.06 9.20 26.11
N TYR A 189 -37.45 10.38 26.18
CA TYR A 189 -37.36 11.14 27.41
C TYR A 189 -38.74 11.65 27.80
N ILE A 190 -39.14 11.43 29.05
CA ILE A 190 -40.38 11.99 29.61
C ILE A 190 -39.99 13.24 30.40
N PRO A 191 -40.43 14.43 29.99
CA PRO A 191 -40.10 15.68 30.65
C PRO A 191 -40.68 15.74 32.06
N PHE A 192 -39.95 16.40 32.96
CA PHE A 192 -40.54 16.82 34.22
C PHE A 192 -41.59 17.89 33.94
N VAL A 193 -42.81 17.68 34.44
CA VAL A 193 -43.84 18.72 34.44
C VAL A 193 -43.50 19.70 35.56
N VAL A 194 -42.90 20.83 35.21
CA VAL A 194 -42.89 21.97 36.13
C VAL A 194 -44.25 22.61 36.01
N SER A 195 -45.20 22.20 36.86
CA SER A 195 -46.46 22.92 37.01
C SER A 195 -46.12 24.25 37.66
N SER A 196 -46.10 25.33 36.87
CA SER A 196 -46.04 26.70 37.38
C SER A 196 -47.25 26.94 38.27
N ILE A 197 -47.00 27.16 39.57
CA ILE A 197 -47.92 27.86 40.48
C ILE A 197 -47.61 29.35 40.36
#